data_AF-A0A915CYC9-F1
#
_entry.id   AF-A0A915CYC9-F1
#
_cell.length_a   1.000
_cell.length_b   1.000
_cell.length_c   1.000
_cell.angle_alpha   90.00
_cell.angle_beta   90.00
_cell.angle_gamma   90.00
#
_symmetry.space_group_name_H-M   'P 1'
#
loop_
_entity.id
_entity.type
_entity.pdbx_description
1 polymer ?
#
loop_
_entity_poly.entity_id
_entity_poly.type
_entity_poly.pdbx_seq_one_letter_code
_entity_poly.pdbx_strand_id
1 'polypeptide(L)'
;MDKPFQPQMYLLVELLTETSSAMPPFANGARALEFGDGIGYGSVYALECASGYRKEGAATILCQSDGHWSSPQPYCESLFLAIV
;
A
#
# COMPACT_ATOMS: atom_id res chain seq x y z
N MET A 1 -5.85 -3.14 -20.05
CA MET A 1 -7.21 -2.85 -19.56
C MET A 1 -7.06 -2.05 -18.28
N ASP A 2 -6.49 -0.87 -18.48
CA ASP A 2 -6.17 0.13 -17.48
C ASP A 2 -7.50 0.67 -16.93
N LYS A 3 -7.83 0.42 -15.66
CA LYS A 3 -8.98 1.07 -15.04
C LYS A 3 -8.52 2.48 -14.65
N PRO A 4 -9.06 3.54 -15.29
CA PRO A 4 -8.58 4.89 -15.09
C PRO A 4 -8.82 5.27 -13.63
N PHE A 5 -7.74 5.66 -12.94
CA PHE A 5 -7.79 6.14 -11.57
C PHE A 5 -8.52 7.49 -11.57
N GLN A 6 -9.82 7.45 -11.30
CA GLN A 6 -10.71 8.61 -11.42
C GLN A 6 -10.42 9.62 -10.29
N PRO A 7 -10.13 10.90 -10.61
CA PRO A 7 -9.79 11.93 -9.62
C PRO A 7 -10.93 12.31 -8.66
N GLN A 8 -12.17 11.88 -8.93
CA GLN A 8 -13.33 12.18 -8.07
C GLN A 8 -13.45 11.30 -6.83
N MET A 9 -12.73 10.17 -6.74
CA MET A 9 -12.79 9.31 -5.54
C MET A 9 -12.14 10.01 -4.33
N TYR A 10 -11.17 10.90 -4.56
CA TYR A 10 -10.46 11.65 -3.51
C TYR A 10 -11.39 12.57 -2.71
N LEU A 11 -12.45 13.10 -3.32
CA LEU A 11 -13.29 14.13 -2.68
C LEU A 11 -14.33 13.56 -1.71
N LEU A 12 -14.69 12.27 -1.84
CA LEU A 12 -15.56 11.59 -0.87
C LEU A 12 -14.80 11.09 0.37
N VAL A 13 -13.46 11.07 0.31
CA VAL A 13 -12.63 10.64 1.44
C VAL A 13 -12.53 11.73 2.51
N GLU A 14 -12.69 13.01 2.16
CA GLU A 14 -12.46 14.14 3.07
C GLU A 14 -13.59 14.40 4.11
N LEU A 15 -14.65 13.59 4.12
CA LEU A 15 -15.79 13.74 5.06
C LEU A 15 -15.90 12.60 6.10
N LEU A 16 -15.00 11.61 6.08
CA LEU A 16 -14.97 10.49 7.05
C LEU A 16 -13.60 10.33 7.74
N THR A 17 -12.64 11.20 7.44
CA THR A 17 -11.24 11.14 7.92
C THR A 17 -11.06 11.65 9.34
N GLU A 18 -11.61 10.94 10.34
CA GLU A 18 -11.19 11.17 11.72
C GLU A 18 -10.69 9.93 12.48
N THR A 19 -10.86 8.68 12.02
CA THR A 19 -10.43 7.50 12.83
C THR A 19 -10.01 6.21 12.10
N SER A 20 -9.38 6.23 10.91
CA SER A 20 -8.92 4.96 10.29
C SER A 20 -7.73 5.10 9.35
N SER A 21 -6.55 4.63 9.79
CA SER A 21 -5.55 3.83 9.04
C SER A 21 -5.28 4.13 7.55
N ALA A 22 -5.39 5.38 7.09
CA ALA A 22 -5.05 5.74 5.72
C ALA A 22 -3.55 5.53 5.50
N MET A 23 -3.18 4.49 4.75
CA MET A 23 -1.78 4.24 4.45
C MET A 23 -1.22 5.34 3.53
N PRO A 24 -0.02 5.88 3.82
CA PRO A 24 0.60 6.91 3.00
C PRO A 24 0.96 6.39 1.60
N PRO A 25 1.29 7.24 0.62
CA PRO A 25 1.77 6.78 -0.69
C PRO A 25 2.97 5.84 -0.57
N PHE A 26 3.01 4.75 -1.34
CA PHE A 26 4.17 3.85 -1.37
C PHE A 26 5.24 4.37 -2.32
N ALA A 27 6.24 5.06 -1.80
CA ALA A 27 7.34 5.57 -2.62
C ALA A 27 8.19 4.43 -3.18
N ASN A 28 8.60 4.55 -4.46
CA ASN A 28 9.46 3.59 -5.16
C ASN A 28 8.93 2.14 -5.15
N GLY A 29 7.61 1.99 -5.04
CA GLY A 29 6.94 0.71 -5.01
C GLY A 29 5.46 0.83 -5.37
N ALA A 30 4.78 -0.31 -5.41
CA ALA A 30 3.37 -0.44 -5.70
C ALA A 30 2.72 -1.44 -4.73
N ARG A 31 1.41 -1.28 -4.52
CA ARG A 31 0.59 -2.26 -3.80
C ARG A 31 -0.27 -3.00 -4.82
N ALA A 32 -0.19 -4.32 -4.83
CA ALA A 32 -1.03 -5.18 -5.64
C ALA A 32 -2.04 -5.88 -4.73
N LEU A 33 -3.33 -5.76 -5.02
CA LEU A 33 -4.36 -6.49 -4.29
C LEU A 33 -4.26 -7.97 -4.66
N GLU A 34 -3.91 -8.81 -3.69
CA GLU A 34 -3.85 -10.27 -3.86
C GLU A 34 -5.18 -10.93 -3.53
N PHE A 35 -5.92 -10.40 -2.55
CA PHE A 35 -7.18 -10.95 -2.09
C PHE A 35 -8.09 -9.88 -1.48
N GLY A 36 -9.42 -10.07 -1.55
CA GLY A 36 -10.42 -9.17 -0.97
C GLY A 36 -10.96 -8.11 -1.94
N ASP A 37 -11.64 -7.10 -1.41
CA ASP A 37 -12.27 -6.01 -2.16
C ASP A 37 -11.41 -4.73 -2.24
N GLY A 38 -10.32 -4.66 -1.46
CA GLY A 38 -9.37 -3.55 -1.45
C GLY A 38 -9.83 -2.33 -0.66
N ILE A 39 -10.95 -2.42 0.06
CA ILE A 39 -11.54 -1.28 0.77
C ILE A 39 -11.59 -1.53 2.28
N GLY A 40 -11.39 -2.77 2.75
CA GLY A 40 -11.35 -3.04 4.19
C GLY A 40 -10.95 -4.45 4.58
N TYR A 41 -11.44 -4.87 5.75
CA TYR A 41 -11.13 -6.13 6.41
C TYR A 41 -11.05 -7.32 5.45
N GLY A 42 -10.02 -8.15 5.61
CA GLY A 42 -9.78 -9.31 4.75
C GLY A 42 -9.08 -8.97 3.44
N SER A 43 -8.87 -7.69 3.11
CA SER A 43 -8.05 -7.29 1.97
C SER A 43 -6.57 -7.55 2.22
N VAL A 44 -5.93 -8.22 1.27
CA VAL A 44 -4.51 -8.58 1.29
C VAL A 44 -3.80 -7.86 0.16
N TYR A 45 -2.74 -7.13 0.49
CA TYR A 45 -1.90 -6.44 -0.49
C TYR A 45 -0.48 -6.99 -0.50
N ALA A 46 -0.02 -7.43 -1.66
CA ALA A 46 1.41 -7.59 -1.93
C ALA A 46 2.05 -6.22 -2.13
N LEU A 47 3.24 -6.07 -1.58
CA LEU A 47 4.05 -4.87 -1.66
C LEU A 47 5.24 -5.15 -2.57
N GLU A 48 5.35 -4.42 -3.67
CA GLU A 48 6.42 -4.63 -4.63
C GLU A 48 7.23 -3.36 -4.79
N CYS A 49 8.56 -3.48 -4.76
CA CYS A 49 9.44 -2.35 -5.05
C CYS A 49 9.69 -2.26 -6.56
N ALA A 50 9.88 -1.04 -7.03
CA ALA A 50 10.29 -0.80 -8.41
C ALA A 50 11.68 -1.40 -8.68
N SER A 51 11.97 -1.67 -9.95
CA SER A 51 13.28 -2.17 -10.38
C SER A 51 14.43 -1.27 -9.88
N GLY A 52 15.50 -1.88 -9.37
CA GLY A 52 16.62 -1.15 -8.76
C GLY A 52 16.40 -0.77 -7.29
N TYR A 53 15.31 -1.24 -6.67
CA TYR A 53 15.07 -1.11 -5.25
C TYR A 53 14.86 -2.48 -4.59
N ARG A 54 15.26 -2.61 -3.33
CA ARG A 54 15.02 -3.77 -2.47
C ARG A 54 14.01 -3.42 -1.39
N LYS A 55 13.06 -4.33 -1.17
CA LYS A 55 12.04 -4.20 -0.14
C LYS A 55 12.63 -4.55 1.22
N GLU A 56 12.50 -3.63 2.17
CA GLU A 56 12.86 -3.83 3.57
C GLU A 56 11.58 -3.79 4.41
N GLY A 57 11.24 -4.93 5.02
CA GLY A 57 10.03 -5.12 5.81
C GLY A 57 9.06 -6.14 5.22
N ALA A 58 7.77 -6.00 5.52
CA ALA A 58 6.75 -6.98 5.16
C ALA A 58 6.55 -7.07 3.64
N ALA A 59 6.45 -8.30 3.12
CA ALA A 59 6.15 -8.52 1.70
C ALA A 59 4.67 -8.37 1.36
N THR A 60 3.81 -8.62 2.34
CA THR A 60 2.36 -8.61 2.22
C THR A 60 1.77 -8.03 3.51
N ILE A 61 0.66 -7.30 3.38
CA ILE A 61 -0.10 -6.75 4.51
C ILE A 61 -1.58 -7.13 4.39
N LEU A 62 -2.21 -7.39 5.54
CA LEU A 62 -3.63 -7.75 5.65
C LEU A 62 -4.37 -6.67 6.41
N CYS A 63 -5.55 -6.26 5.93
CA CYS A 63 -6.47 -5.45 6.72
C CYS A 63 -7.17 -6.33 7.75
N GLN A 64 -6.90 -6.07 9.03
CA GLN A 64 -7.47 -6.81 10.16
C GLN A 64 -8.84 -6.28 10.56
N SER A 65 -9.55 -7.04 11.40
CA SER A 65 -10.91 -6.71 11.85
C SER A 65 -10.98 -5.44 12.68
N ASP A 66 -9.85 -5.06 13.29
CA ASP A 66 -9.69 -3.81 14.04
C ASP A 66 -9.44 -2.58 13.13
N GLY A 67 -9.42 -2.76 11.80
CA GLY A 67 -9.24 -1.69 10.83
C GLY A 67 -7.78 -1.25 10.63
N HIS A 68 -6.81 -1.91 11.27
CA HIS A 68 -5.39 -1.68 11.01
C HIS A 68 -4.80 -2.76 10.10
N TRP A 69 -3.63 -2.44 9.55
CA TRP A 69 -2.85 -3.36 8.74
C TRP A 69 -2.01 -4.26 9.62
N SER A 70 -1.87 -5.53 9.24
CA SER A 70 -1.13 -6.54 10.00
C SER A 70 0.36 -6.27 10.16
N SER A 71 0.91 -5.40 9.32
CA SER A 71 2.27 -4.92 9.43
C SER A 71 2.36 -3.50 8.89
N PRO A 72 3.33 -2.71 9.39
CA PRO A 72 3.59 -1.41 8.81
C PRO A 72 4.04 -1.56 7.36
N GLN A 73 3.83 -0.50 6.59
CA GLN A 73 4.27 -0.43 5.21
C GLN A 73 5.81 -0.51 5.14
N PRO A 74 6.39 -1.39 4.30
CA PRO A 74 7.83 -1.46 4.09
C PRO A 74 8.35 -0.23 3.34
N TYR A 75 9.67 -0.06 3.33
CA TYR A 75 10.34 0.90 2.46
C TYR A 75 11.14 0.19 1.38
N CYS A 76 11.33 0.89 0.26
CA CYS A 76 12.13 0.42 -0.85
C CYS A 76 13.49 1.11 -0.81
N GLU A 77 14.54 0.38 -0.45
CA GLU A 77 15.92 0.83 -0.40
C GLU A 77 16.56 0.79 -1.79
N SER A 78 17.24 1.85 -2.21
CA SER A 78 17.89 1.89 -3.51
C SER A 78 19.09 0.94 -3.56
N LEU A 79 19.10 0.01 -4.52
CA LEU A 79 20.22 -0.91 -4.72
C LEU A 79 21.45 -0.21 -5.29
N PHE A 80 21.29 0.95 -5.94
CA PHE A 80 22.41 1.73 -6.46
C PHE A 80 23.27 2.37 -5.36
N LEU A 81 22.72 2.55 -4.15
CA LEU A 81 23.48 3.00 -2.98
C LEU A 81 24.24 1.86 -2.27
N ALA A 82 23.94 0.60 -2.61
CA ALA A 82 24.52 -0.59 -1.97
C ALA A 82 25.71 -1.18 -2.75
N ILE A 83 26.05 -0.62 -3.93
CA ILE A 83 27.25 -0.98 -4.70
C ILE A 83 28.31 0.09 -4.40
N VAL A 84 29.01 -0.07 -3.27
CA VAL A 84 30.17 0.75 -2.88
C VAL A 84 31.35 -0.15 -2.56
#